data_AF-A0A7V9ZUE8-F1
#
_entry.id   AF-A0A7V9ZUE8-F1
#
_cell.length_a   1.000
_cell.length_b   1.000
_cell.length_c   1.000
_cell.angle_alpha   90.00
_cell.angle_beta   90.00
_cell.angle_gamma   90.00
#
_symmetry.space_group_name_H-M   'P 1'
#
loop_
_entity.id
_entity.type
_entity.pdbx_description
1 polymer ?
#
loop_
_entity_poly.entity_id
_entity_poly.type
_entity_poly.pdbx_seq_one_letter_code
_entity_poly.pdbx_strand_id
1 'polypeptide(L)'
;MTILGNKLYRQTNTKLEETAQVDQQLSRIEEEIRKLKIDFDIYFNGATKRPPLEARARLESNFKRIADDRNLTYAQRYQFNALVSRFNSYRELWRRMLKKRGEEMA
;
A
#
# COMPACT_ATOMS: atom_id res chain seq x y z
N MET A 1 -44.94 16.35 -7.51
CA MET A 1 -44.27 15.42 -6.58
C MET A 1 -43.41 14.47 -7.42
N THR A 2 -42.13 14.78 -7.66
CA THR A 2 -40.91 14.31 -6.94
C THR A 2 -40.01 13.53 -7.92
N ILE A 3 -39.24 14.26 -8.74
CA ILE A 3 -38.12 13.72 -9.54
C ILE A 3 -36.75 14.06 -8.88
N LEU A 4 -36.75 14.94 -7.87
CA LEU A 4 -35.54 15.45 -7.21
C LEU A 4 -34.79 14.44 -6.32
N GLY A 5 -35.44 13.37 -5.84
CA GLY A 5 -34.81 12.39 -4.93
C GLY A 5 -33.82 11.43 -5.61
N ASN A 6 -34.01 11.11 -6.89
CA ASN A 6 -33.30 9.99 -7.51
C ASN A 6 -31.84 10.33 -7.92
N LYS A 7 -31.59 11.59 -8.27
CA LYS A 7 -30.24 12.06 -8.66
C LYS A 7 -29.31 12.20 -7.44
N LEU A 8 -29.83 12.69 -6.32
CA LEU A 8 -29.09 12.83 -5.06
C LEU A 8 -28.71 11.46 -4.49
N TYR A 9 -29.64 10.50 -4.47
CA TYR A 9 -29.39 9.16 -3.93
C TYR A 9 -28.34 8.36 -4.74
N ARG A 10 -28.35 8.51 -6.07
CA ARG A 10 -27.33 7.91 -6.93
C ARG A 10 -25.95 8.48 -6.64
N GLN A 11 -25.86 9.80 -6.48
CA GLN A 11 -24.60 10.49 -6.22
C GLN A 11 -24.01 10.16 -4.83
N THR A 12 -24.86 9.99 -3.81
CA THR A 12 -24.41 9.55 -2.47
C THR A 12 -23.92 8.11 -2.48
N ASN A 13 -24.61 7.20 -3.20
CA ASN A 13 -24.16 5.80 -3.31
C ASN A 13 -22.81 5.70 -4.02
N THR A 14 -22.59 6.42 -5.12
CA THR A 14 -21.31 6.41 -5.83
C THR A 14 -20.16 6.87 -4.94
N LYS A 15 -20.35 7.93 -4.13
CA LYS A 15 -19.32 8.40 -3.20
C LYS A 15 -19.01 7.38 -2.09
N LEU A 16 -20.03 6.69 -1.57
CA LEU A 16 -19.83 5.63 -0.57
C LEU A 16 -19.05 4.45 -1.17
N GLU A 17 -19.38 4.05 -2.40
CA GLU A 17 -18.68 3.01 -3.13
C GLU A 17 -17.20 3.37 -3.36
N GLU A 18 -16.91 4.61 -3.79
CA GLU A 18 -15.54 5.12 -3.93
C GLU A 18 -14.77 5.05 -2.60
N THR A 19 -15.37 5.49 -1.50
CA THR A 19 -14.71 5.42 -0.19
C THR A 19 -14.42 3.98 0.25
N ALA A 20 -15.39 3.07 0.07
CA ALA A 20 -15.20 1.66 0.40
C ALA A 20 -14.11 0.99 -0.46
N GLN A 21 -14.02 1.36 -1.74
CA GLN A 21 -12.96 0.88 -2.62
C GLN A 21 -11.58 1.32 -2.16
N VAL A 22 -11.42 2.58 -1.76
CA VAL A 22 -10.17 3.10 -1.20
C VAL A 22 -9.81 2.35 0.08
N ASP A 23 -10.75 2.14 0.99
CA ASP A 23 -10.50 1.40 2.24
C ASP A 23 -10.02 -0.02 1.96
N GLN A 24 -10.66 -0.71 1.01
CA GLN A 24 -10.20 -2.04 0.58
C GLN A 24 -8.79 -2.00 -0.02
N GLN A 25 -8.44 -0.97 -0.78
CA GLN A 25 -7.08 -0.82 -1.32
C GLN A 25 -6.06 -0.59 -0.20
N LEU A 26 -6.37 0.21 0.81
CA LEU A 26 -5.52 0.43 1.97
C LEU A 26 -5.30 -0.87 2.77
N SER A 27 -6.36 -1.67 2.98
CA SER A 27 -6.25 -2.98 3.63
C SER A 27 -5.37 -3.96 2.83
N ARG A 28 -5.48 -3.95 1.49
CA ARG A 28 -4.63 -4.78 0.62
C ARG A 28 -3.16 -4.37 0.70
N ILE A 29 -2.86 -3.07 0.68
CA ILE A 29 -1.50 -2.56 0.86
C ILE A 29 -0.92 -2.99 2.21
N GLU A 30 -1.72 -2.93 3.28
CA GLU A 30 -1.25 -3.40 4.60
C GLU A 30 -0.90 -4.89 4.62
N GLU A 31 -1.70 -5.73 3.98
CA GLU A 31 -1.39 -7.17 3.81
C GLU A 31 -0.13 -7.37 2.96
N GLU A 32 0.00 -6.65 1.84
CA GLU A 32 1.17 -6.72 0.98
C GLU A 32 2.46 -6.29 1.71
N ILE A 33 2.41 -5.28 2.58
CA ILE A 33 3.55 -4.89 3.44
C ILE A 33 3.94 -6.04 4.36
N ARG A 34 2.97 -6.68 5.01
CA ARG A 34 3.22 -7.81 5.93
C ARG A 34 3.82 -8.99 5.19
N LYS A 35 3.27 -9.35 4.03
CA LYS A 35 3.79 -10.40 3.17
C LYS A 35 5.20 -10.10 2.68
N LEU A 36 5.45 -8.88 2.21
CA LEU A 36 6.78 -8.48 1.74
C LEU A 36 7.82 -8.56 2.86
N LYS A 37 7.46 -8.20 4.10
CA LYS A 37 8.33 -8.40 5.26
C LYS A 37 8.67 -9.87 5.46
N ILE A 38 7.68 -10.75 5.43
CA ILE A 38 7.90 -12.19 5.56
C ILE A 38 8.82 -12.70 4.44
N ASP A 39 8.57 -12.29 3.20
CA ASP A 39 9.39 -12.70 2.05
C ASP A 39 10.86 -12.25 2.21
N PHE A 40 11.10 -11.04 2.73
CA PHE A 40 12.44 -10.57 3.06
C PHE A 40 13.05 -11.33 4.24
N ASP A 41 12.27 -11.66 5.28
CA ASP A 41 12.76 -12.46 6.41
C ASP A 41 13.19 -13.87 5.94
N ILE A 42 12.39 -14.52 5.08
CA ILE A 42 12.70 -15.81 4.43
C ILE A 42 14.01 -15.69 3.62
N TYR A 43 14.17 -14.61 2.86
CA TYR A 43 15.38 -14.33 2.10
C TYR A 43 16.61 -14.16 3.00
N PHE A 44 16.52 -13.35 4.05
CA PHE A 44 17.65 -13.12 4.96
C PHE A 44 18.02 -14.37 5.77
N ASN A 45 17.05 -15.26 6.04
CA ASN A 45 17.29 -16.58 6.63
C ASN A 45 17.90 -17.59 5.63
N GLY A 46 18.06 -17.22 4.36
CA GLY A 46 18.71 -18.06 3.33
C GLY A 46 17.81 -19.11 2.68
N ALA A 47 16.50 -19.09 2.96
CA ALA A 47 15.55 -20.02 2.36
C ALA A 47 15.24 -19.70 0.88
N THR A 48 15.50 -18.47 0.44
CA THR A 48 15.43 -18.08 -0.98
C THR A 48 16.75 -17.43 -1.41
N LYS A 49 17.12 -17.63 -2.68
CA LYS A 49 18.38 -17.11 -3.25
C LYS A 49 18.29 -15.68 -3.78
N ARG A 50 17.08 -15.14 -3.93
CA ARG A 50 16.85 -13.83 -4.55
C ARG A 50 15.94 -12.98 -3.68
N PRO A 51 16.23 -11.68 -3.52
CA PRO A 51 15.38 -10.77 -2.76
C PRO A 51 14.05 -10.55 -3.50
N PRO A 52 12.93 -10.29 -2.78
CA PRO A 52 11.61 -10.10 -3.36
C PRO A 52 11.43 -8.70 -3.99
N LEU A 53 12.28 -8.35 -4.97
CA LEU A 53 12.33 -7.02 -5.59
C LEU A 53 11.07 -6.70 -6.40
N GLU A 54 10.51 -7.68 -7.11
CA GLU A 54 9.29 -7.47 -7.88
C GLU A 54 8.08 -7.18 -6.98
N ALA A 55 7.97 -7.89 -5.86
CA ALA A 55 6.91 -7.66 -4.89
C ALA A 55 7.03 -6.26 -4.27
N ARG A 56 8.26 -5.82 -3.98
CA ARG A 56 8.54 -4.43 -3.57
C ARG A 56 8.10 -3.42 -4.64
N ALA A 57 8.48 -3.62 -5.91
CA ALA A 57 8.15 -2.71 -6.99
C ALA A 57 6.63 -2.58 -7.23
N ARG A 58 5.90 -3.70 -7.15
CA ARG A 58 4.43 -3.70 -7.23
C ARG A 58 3.81 -2.90 -6.09
N LEU A 59 4.27 -3.10 -4.86
CA LEU A 59 3.79 -2.36 -3.70
C LEU A 59 4.10 -0.85 -3.81
N GLU A 60 5.28 -0.47 -4.29
CA GLU A 60 5.64 0.92 -4.56
C GLU A 60 4.74 1.57 -5.63
N SER A 61 4.35 0.82 -6.66
CA SER A 61 3.37 1.28 -7.66
C SER A 61 1.98 1.51 -7.05
N ASN A 62 1.54 0.61 -6.16
CA ASN A 62 0.27 0.76 -5.43
C ASN A 62 0.28 2.00 -4.54
N PHE A 63 1.38 2.28 -3.84
CA PHE A 63 1.54 3.50 -3.04
C PHE A 63 1.43 4.77 -3.88
N LYS A 64 2.11 4.81 -5.05
CA LYS A 64 2.05 5.98 -5.95
C LYS A 64 0.63 6.24 -6.41
N ARG A 65 -0.10 5.20 -6.82
CA ARG A 65 -1.48 5.33 -7.29
C ARG A 65 -2.41 5.94 -6.25
N ILE A 66 -2.29 5.56 -4.98
CA ILE A 66 -3.10 6.14 -3.90
C ILE A 66 -2.61 7.55 -3.51
N ALA A 67 -1.31 7.81 -3.58
CA ALA A 67 -0.76 9.13 -3.31
C ALA A 67 -1.31 10.19 -4.29
N ASP A 68 -1.47 9.80 -5.56
CA ASP A 68 -1.99 10.66 -6.64
C ASP A 68 -3.50 10.94 -6.52
N ASP A 69 -4.23 10.14 -5.73
CA ASP A 69 -5.65 10.36 -5.47
C ASP A 69 -5.84 11.60 -4.57
N ARG A 70 -6.57 12.61 -5.07
CA ARG A 70 -6.88 13.85 -4.35
C ARG A 70 -8.17 13.77 -3.52
N ASN A 71 -8.95 12.71 -3.67
CA ASN A 71 -10.28 12.57 -3.07
C ASN A 71 -10.28 11.74 -1.78
N LEU A 72 -9.10 11.38 -1.24
CA LEU A 72 -9.02 10.66 0.03
C LEU A 72 -9.65 11.46 1.17
N THR A 73 -10.44 10.78 1.98
CA THR A 73 -10.91 11.32 3.26
C THR A 73 -9.73 11.53 4.22
N TYR A 74 -9.93 12.35 5.27
CA TYR A 74 -8.90 12.57 6.28
C TYR A 74 -8.44 11.27 6.96
N ALA A 75 -9.39 10.39 7.30
CA ALA A 75 -9.10 9.09 7.90
C ALA A 75 -8.25 8.20 6.96
N GLN A 76 -8.63 8.13 5.67
CA GLN A 76 -7.89 7.39 4.66
C GLN A 76 -6.48 7.95 4.45
N ARG A 77 -6.33 9.28 4.42
CA ARG A 77 -5.01 9.92 4.29
C ARG A 77 -4.14 9.65 5.51
N TYR A 78 -4.70 9.68 6.71
CA TYR A 78 -4.00 9.33 7.95
C TYR A 78 -3.51 7.87 7.91
N GLN A 79 -4.40 6.93 7.57
CA GLN A 79 -4.05 5.51 7.45
C GLN A 79 -2.98 5.29 6.38
N PHE A 80 -3.14 5.90 5.20
CA PHE A 80 -2.16 5.84 4.12
C PHE A 80 -0.77 6.32 4.57
N ASN A 81 -0.69 7.47 5.24
CA ASN A 81 0.57 8.02 5.75
C ASN A 81 1.21 7.09 6.79
N ALA A 82 0.42 6.44 7.65
CA ALA A 82 0.92 5.43 8.59
C ALA A 82 1.52 4.22 7.86
N LEU A 83 0.88 3.73 6.79
CA LEU A 83 1.38 2.64 5.96
C LEU A 83 2.68 3.02 5.23
N VAL A 84 2.76 4.24 4.67
CA VAL A 84 3.97 4.76 4.04
C VAL A 84 5.13 4.82 5.03
N SER A 85 4.89 5.35 6.24
CA SER A 85 5.90 5.41 7.30
C SER A 85 6.43 4.02 7.66
N ARG A 86 5.53 3.06 7.91
CA ARG A 86 5.88 1.66 8.19
C ARG A 86 6.70 1.03 7.06
N PHE A 87 6.28 1.22 5.81
CA PHE A 87 7.00 0.69 4.65
C PHE A 87 8.40 1.30 4.51
N ASN A 88 8.55 2.61 4.71
CA ASN A 88 9.84 3.29 4.66
C ASN A 88 10.81 2.77 5.74
N SER A 89 10.32 2.50 6.96
CA SER A 89 11.13 1.89 8.02
C SER A 89 11.64 0.51 7.61
N TYR A 90 10.79 -0.34 7.03
CA TYR A 90 11.21 -1.66 6.57
C TYR A 90 12.18 -1.59 5.39
N ARG A 91 11.92 -0.71 4.41
CA ARG A 91 12.82 -0.48 3.27
C ARG A 91 14.22 -0.09 3.73
N GLU A 92 14.32 0.79 4.73
CA GLU A 92 15.60 1.18 5.31
C GLU A 92 16.30 0.02 6.00
N LEU A 93 15.56 -0.79 6.77
CA LEU A 93 16.09 -1.99 7.41
C LEU A 93 16.65 -2.97 6.36
N TRP A 94 15.87 -3.30 5.33
CA TRP A 94 16.29 -4.22 4.28
C TRP A 94 17.49 -3.68 3.50
N ARG A 95 17.51 -2.38 3.18
CA ARG A 95 18.67 -1.73 2.55
C ARG A 95 19.95 -1.94 3.36
N ARG A 96 19.89 -1.75 4.68
CA ARG A 96 21.04 -1.97 5.58
C ARG A 96 21.45 -3.45 5.61
N MET A 97 20.49 -4.37 5.64
CA MET A 97 20.75 -5.81 5.65
C MET A 97 21.40 -6.30 4.35
N LEU A 98 20.90 -5.85 3.20
CA LEU A 98 21.48 -6.17 1.89
C LEU A 98 22.91 -5.63 1.77
N LYS A 99 23.14 -4.38 2.19
CA LYS A 99 24.48 -3.79 2.23
C LYS A 99 25.46 -4.60 3.09
N LYS A 100 25.02 -5.09 4.25
CA LYS A 100 25.86 -5.96 5.12
C LYS A 100 26.23 -7.29 4.46
N ARG A 101 25.40 -7.78 3.53
CA ARG A 101 25.62 -9.03 2.79
C ARG A 101 26.45 -8.85 1.52
N GLY A 102 26.81 -7.62 1.16
CA GLY A 102 27.50 -7.30 -0.10
C GLY A 102 26.59 -7.35 -1.33
N GLU A 103 25.27 -7.35 -1.12
CA GLU A 103 24.27 -7.36 -2.19
C GLU A 103 23.82 -5.90 -2.42
N GLU A 104 24.19 -5.30 -3.54
CA GLU A 104 23.74 -3.94 -3.90
C GLU A 104 22.34 -3.97 -4.51
N MET A 105 21.49 -3.07 -4.01
CA MET A 105 20.19 -2.78 -4.62
C MET A 105 20.44 -1.93 -5.87
N ALA A 106 20.63 -2.57 -7.02
CA ALA A 106 20.57 -1.90 -8.31
C ALA A 106 19.15 -1.39 -8.60
#